data_AF-A0A4S3TQY8-F1
#
_entry.id   AF-A0A4S3TQY8-F1
#
_cell.length_a   1.000
_cell.length_b   1.000
_cell.length_c   1.000
_cell.angle_alpha   90.00
_cell.angle_beta   90.00
_cell.angle_gamma   90.00
#
_symmetry.space_group_name_H-M   'P 1'
#
loop_
_entity.id
_entity.type
_entity.pdbx_description
1 polymer ?
#
loop_
_entity_poly.entity_id
_entity_poly.type
_entity_poly.pdbx_seq_one_letter_code
_entity_poly.pdbx_strand_id
1 'polypeptide(L)'
;MHDSDDSPSVTRRRLLRASAVTIGASAVGTGQASANPDGALGGALERDCPDATLRPSMGHCRGASFEGCANDHPATLELQAAVEETLTERYPDAGALAEAGFKPYFDTLDLGDEDGWSHWLSPDYIGDDAVLDPARPESVLVDNDSWRSIGVMFIATRGGEPIEAPPVYEAGDDGFEVPDAATAAPIDVTADGPGHDHHGDGHHDEQPPTDHGDHHDGHDHDGHDPDDHHDGHHSGDGEGHSEGNHDHSEDGHGHSENGHGHDHPDGDPDRCSPWHYHAGLPGRFAWWFYQQVYGRSYADGDLELPCRTPCMMHVWTVDHPEGVYAHDGPPAASRDYPPADDPDLETDAEPGEDTLSWETLPDDLEPDRRPEELSWLGPF
;
A
#
# COMPACT_ATOMS: atom_id res chain seq x y z
N MET A 1 47.18 38.59 -15.41
CA MET A 1 46.02 37.92 -16.03
C MET A 1 45.12 37.51 -14.89
N HIS A 2 43.96 38.14 -14.79
CA HIS A 2 42.85 37.73 -13.94
C HIS A 2 42.15 36.56 -14.64
N ASP A 3 41.71 35.56 -13.88
CA ASP A 3 40.28 35.28 -13.75
C ASP A 3 40.05 34.42 -12.50
N SER A 4 38.93 34.72 -11.84
CA SER A 4 38.50 34.21 -10.54
C SER A 4 37.30 33.32 -10.78
N ASP A 5 37.35 32.04 -10.41
CA ASP A 5 36.17 31.19 -10.31
C ASP A 5 35.85 30.95 -8.83
N ASP A 6 35.22 31.97 -8.25
CA ASP A 6 34.58 31.94 -6.95
C ASP A 6 33.15 31.40 -7.17
N SER A 7 32.98 30.08 -7.08
CA SER A 7 31.66 29.44 -7.18
C SER A 7 30.93 29.61 -5.84
N PRO A 8 29.79 30.31 -5.77
CA PRO A 8 29.10 30.54 -4.51
C PRO A 8 28.39 29.27 -4.04
N SER A 9 28.94 28.60 -3.04
CA SER A 9 28.23 27.55 -2.31
C SER A 9 27.01 28.16 -1.59
N VAL A 10 25.80 27.87 -2.07
CA VAL A 10 24.55 28.28 -1.43
C VAL A 10 24.31 27.34 -0.23
N THR A 11 24.64 27.81 0.96
CA THR A 11 24.37 27.10 2.22
C THR A 11 22.89 27.23 2.60
N ARG A 12 22.24 26.12 3.01
CA ARG A 12 20.82 26.02 3.44
C ARG A 12 20.37 27.15 4.39
N ARG A 13 21.26 27.72 5.21
CA ARG A 13 20.97 28.87 6.09
C ARG A 13 20.61 30.18 5.37
N ARG A 14 20.97 30.37 4.09
CA ARG A 14 20.65 31.59 3.35
C ARG A 14 19.24 31.59 2.76
N LEU A 15 18.67 30.41 2.50
CA LEU A 15 17.30 30.26 2.01
C LEU A 15 16.26 30.61 3.11
N LEU A 16 16.55 30.32 4.37
CA LEU A 16 15.66 30.65 5.50
C LEU A 16 15.65 32.15 5.90
N ARG A 17 16.51 32.99 5.32
CA ARG A 17 16.46 34.45 5.54
C ARG A 17 15.72 35.22 4.45
N ALA A 18 15.36 34.58 3.33
CA ALA A 18 14.66 35.23 2.23
C ALA A 18 13.12 35.21 2.40
N SER A 19 12.58 34.36 3.27
CA SER A 19 11.13 34.21 3.52
C SER A 19 10.60 34.98 4.74
N ALA A 20 11.42 35.80 5.39
CA ALA A 20 10.96 36.74 6.40
C ALA A 20 10.42 38.03 5.74
N VAL A 21 9.33 37.91 4.96
CA VAL A 21 8.54 39.06 4.56
C VAL A 21 7.86 39.61 5.80
N THR A 22 8.47 40.65 6.37
CA THR A 22 7.85 41.46 7.41
C THR A 22 6.75 42.29 6.74
N ILE A 23 5.49 41.90 6.90
CA ILE A 23 4.36 42.76 6.55
C ILE A 23 4.34 43.91 7.57
N GLY A 24 4.96 45.03 7.20
CA GLY A 24 4.84 46.30 7.90
C GLY A 24 3.44 46.88 7.66
N ALA A 25 2.50 46.61 8.56
CA ALA A 25 1.21 47.29 8.58
C ALA A 25 1.39 48.71 9.14
N SER A 26 1.40 49.71 8.25
CA SER A 26 1.17 51.11 8.65
C SER A 26 -0.33 51.39 8.65
N ALA A 27 -0.82 51.82 9.82
CA ALA A 27 -2.20 52.16 10.08
C ALA A 27 -2.73 53.30 9.20
N VAL A 28 -4.01 53.24 8.78
CA VAL A 28 -5.16 53.90 9.43
C VAL A 28 -6.33 53.79 8.44
N GLY A 29 -7.31 52.96 8.79
CA GLY A 29 -8.60 52.87 8.12
C GLY A 29 -9.52 52.02 8.97
N THR A 30 -10.40 52.66 9.73
CA THR A 30 -11.45 51.99 10.48
C THR A 30 -12.49 51.44 9.51
N GLY A 31 -12.22 50.26 8.96
CA GLY A 31 -13.22 49.37 8.41
C GLY A 31 -13.25 48.12 9.28
N GLN A 32 -14.39 47.83 9.90
CA GLN A 32 -14.63 46.52 10.51
C GLN A 32 -14.62 45.48 9.39
N ALA A 33 -13.45 44.92 9.09
CA ALA A 33 -13.34 43.66 8.40
C ALA A 33 -13.50 42.57 9.46
N SER A 34 -14.70 42.01 9.52
CA SER A 34 -14.97 40.71 10.12
C SER A 34 -14.13 39.68 9.36
N ALA A 35 -12.94 39.36 9.85
CA ALA A 35 -12.20 38.20 9.40
C ALA A 35 -12.99 36.97 9.84
N ASN A 36 -13.71 36.37 8.90
CA ASN A 36 -14.34 35.08 9.12
C ASN A 36 -13.21 34.03 9.07
N PRO A 37 -12.87 33.35 10.18
CA PRO A 37 -11.83 32.32 10.17
C PRO A 37 -12.20 31.09 9.32
N ASP A 38 -13.44 31.02 8.81
CA ASP A 38 -13.96 29.89 8.03
C ASP A 38 -13.53 29.88 6.54
N GLY A 39 -12.81 30.89 6.06
CA GLY A 39 -12.69 31.14 4.61
C GLY A 39 -11.49 30.53 3.88
N ALA A 40 -10.41 30.17 4.57
CA ALA A 40 -9.16 29.75 3.92
C ALA A 40 -8.96 28.23 3.88
N LEU A 41 -9.58 27.48 4.80
CA LEU A 41 -9.45 26.02 4.87
C LEU A 41 -10.62 25.27 4.22
N GLY A 42 -11.82 25.88 4.15
CA GLY A 42 -12.95 25.30 3.43
C GLY A 42 -12.65 25.11 1.94
N GLY A 43 -12.12 26.14 1.27
CA GLY A 43 -11.92 26.08 -0.19
C GLY A 43 -10.80 25.15 -0.69
N ALA A 44 -9.88 24.70 0.16
CA ALA A 44 -8.83 23.73 -0.22
C ALA A 44 -9.24 22.28 0.06
N LEU A 45 -10.13 22.06 1.04
CA LEU A 45 -10.69 20.75 1.36
C LEU A 45 -11.98 20.46 0.54
N GLU A 46 -12.67 21.50 0.05
CA GLU A 46 -13.90 21.43 -0.74
C GLU A 46 -13.64 21.53 -2.26
N ARG A 47 -12.65 20.79 -2.78
CA ARG A 47 -12.83 20.30 -4.15
C ARG A 47 -14.03 19.36 -4.15
N ASP A 48 -14.72 19.26 -5.29
CA ASP A 48 -15.79 18.29 -5.51
C ASP A 48 -15.22 16.85 -5.44
N CYS A 49 -14.87 16.38 -4.25
CA CYS A 49 -14.52 15.01 -3.92
C CYS A 49 -15.81 14.36 -3.38
N PRO A 50 -16.71 13.86 -4.23
CA PRO A 50 -18.02 13.37 -3.78
C PRO A 50 -17.92 12.23 -2.77
N ASP A 51 -16.84 11.46 -2.82
CA ASP A 51 -16.62 10.30 -1.95
C ASP A 51 -15.91 10.66 -0.63
N ALA A 52 -15.38 11.88 -0.51
CA ALA A 52 -14.59 12.29 0.65
C ALA A 52 -15.44 12.37 1.92
N THR A 53 -15.02 11.68 2.98
CA THR A 53 -15.70 11.73 4.29
C THR A 53 -14.75 12.16 5.41
N LEU A 54 -15.29 12.69 6.50
CA LEU A 54 -14.50 12.99 7.72
C LEU A 54 -14.19 11.73 8.54
N ARG A 55 -15.09 10.75 8.51
CA ARG A 55 -14.90 9.44 9.17
C ARG A 55 -14.17 8.47 8.25
N PRO A 56 -13.60 7.36 8.77
CA PRO A 56 -13.16 6.24 7.95
C PRO A 56 -14.25 5.87 6.93
N SER A 57 -13.84 5.74 5.68
CA SER A 57 -14.69 5.23 4.61
C SER A 57 -13.82 4.71 3.48
N MET A 58 -14.38 3.72 2.79
CA MET A 58 -13.73 3.03 1.69
C MET A 58 -14.70 2.90 0.52
N GLY A 59 -14.13 2.77 -0.68
CA GLY A 59 -14.86 2.45 -1.89
C GLY A 59 -14.11 1.40 -2.71
N HIS A 60 -14.83 0.74 -3.61
CA HIS A 60 -14.23 -0.23 -4.51
C HIS A 60 -13.55 0.46 -5.69
N CYS A 61 -12.36 -0.02 -6.05
CA CYS A 61 -11.68 0.46 -7.24
C CYS A 61 -12.46 0.13 -8.51
N ARG A 62 -12.16 0.86 -9.60
CA ARG A 62 -12.79 0.57 -10.89
C ARG A 62 -12.45 -0.88 -11.28
N GLY A 63 -13.48 -1.66 -11.59
CA GLY A 63 -13.31 -3.07 -11.95
C GLY A 63 -13.03 -3.99 -10.76
N ALA A 64 -13.05 -3.49 -9.53
CA ALA A 64 -12.92 -4.35 -8.35
C ALA A 64 -14.18 -5.19 -8.13
N SER A 65 -13.98 -6.43 -7.69
CA SER A 65 -15.03 -7.37 -7.30
C SER A 65 -14.48 -8.31 -6.23
N PHE A 66 -15.25 -8.46 -5.15
CA PHE A 66 -14.99 -9.46 -4.10
C PHE A 66 -15.81 -10.74 -4.31
N GLU A 67 -16.80 -10.72 -5.20
CA GLU A 67 -17.77 -11.82 -5.34
C GLU A 67 -17.11 -13.12 -5.77
N GLY A 68 -16.12 -13.05 -6.67
CA GLY A 68 -15.36 -14.19 -7.13
C GLY A 68 -14.18 -14.57 -6.25
N CYS A 69 -13.89 -13.81 -5.19
CA CYS A 69 -12.73 -14.06 -4.32
C CYS A 69 -13.00 -15.20 -3.35
N ALA A 70 -12.29 -16.32 -3.53
CA ALA A 70 -12.37 -17.48 -2.65
C ALA A 70 -11.01 -17.75 -2.01
N ASN A 71 -11.02 -18.01 -0.70
CA ASN A 71 -9.81 -18.29 0.08
C ASN A 71 -9.10 -19.59 -0.37
N ASP A 72 -9.87 -20.54 -0.90
CA ASP A 72 -9.39 -21.84 -1.38
C ASP A 72 -9.14 -21.86 -2.90
N HIS A 73 -9.25 -20.72 -3.58
CA HIS A 73 -8.88 -20.62 -5.00
C HIS A 73 -7.36 -20.85 -5.15
N PRO A 74 -6.89 -21.63 -6.15
CA PRO A 74 -5.46 -21.91 -6.33
C PRO A 74 -4.59 -20.66 -6.39
N ALA A 75 -5.03 -19.63 -7.12
CA ALA A 75 -4.32 -18.35 -7.21
C ALA A 75 -4.24 -17.60 -5.86
N THR A 76 -5.29 -17.68 -5.03
CA THR A 76 -5.28 -17.08 -3.68
C THR A 76 -4.27 -17.80 -2.79
N LEU A 77 -4.26 -19.14 -2.82
CA LEU A 77 -3.34 -19.96 -2.03
C LEU A 77 -1.89 -19.75 -2.46
N GLU A 78 -1.64 -19.66 -3.76
CA GLU A 78 -0.31 -19.38 -4.31
C GLU A 78 0.20 -18.00 -3.90
N LEU A 79 -0.62 -16.96 -4.05
CA LEU A 79 -0.27 -15.61 -3.62
C LEU A 79 -0.02 -15.54 -2.11
N GLN A 80 -0.91 -16.13 -1.30
CA GLN A 80 -0.75 -16.15 0.15
C GLN A 80 0.52 -16.88 0.59
N ALA A 81 0.84 -18.03 -0.03
CA ALA A 81 2.05 -18.78 0.25
C ALA A 81 3.32 -17.98 -0.12
N ALA A 82 3.32 -17.30 -1.27
CA ALA A 82 4.44 -16.46 -1.68
C ALA A 82 4.65 -15.24 -0.76
N VAL A 83 3.55 -14.66 -0.25
CA VAL A 83 3.61 -13.61 0.79
C VAL A 83 4.18 -14.20 2.08
N GLU A 84 3.68 -15.34 2.54
CA GLU A 84 4.15 -15.99 3.77
C GLU A 84 5.64 -16.34 3.72
N GLU A 85 6.12 -16.86 2.58
CA GLU A 85 7.54 -17.11 2.33
C GLU A 85 8.34 -15.81 2.44
N THR A 86 7.92 -14.74 1.76
CA THR A 86 8.61 -13.44 1.79
C THR A 86 8.67 -12.85 3.20
N LEU A 87 7.55 -12.87 3.93
CA LEU A 87 7.52 -12.40 5.32
C LEU A 87 8.42 -13.26 6.21
N THR A 88 8.41 -14.58 6.06
CA THR A 88 9.23 -15.46 6.90
C THR A 88 10.73 -15.32 6.61
N GLU A 89 11.11 -15.22 5.34
CA GLU A 89 12.52 -15.27 4.93
C GLU A 89 13.20 -13.90 4.87
N ARG A 90 12.45 -12.85 4.55
CA ARG A 90 13.02 -11.51 4.30
C ARG A 90 12.55 -10.46 5.28
N TYR A 91 11.28 -10.51 5.68
CA TYR A 91 10.66 -9.47 6.50
C TYR A 91 9.94 -10.04 7.73
N PRO A 92 10.61 -10.83 8.60
CA PRO A 92 9.94 -11.54 9.69
C PRO A 92 9.37 -10.63 10.79
N ASP A 93 9.91 -9.42 10.93
CA ASP A 93 9.59 -8.48 12.00
C ASP A 93 9.93 -7.04 11.63
N ALA A 94 9.56 -6.11 12.51
CA ALA A 94 9.80 -4.67 12.38
C ALA A 94 11.28 -4.30 12.19
N GLY A 95 12.20 -5.11 12.74
CA GLY A 95 13.64 -4.95 12.58
C GLY A 95 14.12 -5.15 11.17
N ALA A 96 13.82 -6.33 10.63
CA ALA A 96 14.15 -6.68 9.25
C ALA A 96 13.55 -5.67 8.25
N LEU A 97 12.34 -5.16 8.54
CA LEU A 97 11.71 -4.10 7.75
C LEU A 97 12.49 -2.79 7.81
N ALA A 98 12.91 -2.35 9.01
CA ALA A 98 13.71 -1.15 9.19
C ALA A 98 15.05 -1.23 8.44
N GLU A 99 15.75 -2.37 8.54
CA GLU A 99 17.01 -2.61 7.82
C GLU A 99 16.79 -2.60 6.30
N ALA A 100 15.69 -3.19 5.82
CA ALA A 100 15.30 -3.18 4.42
C ALA A 100 14.81 -1.80 3.91
N GLY A 101 14.78 -0.78 4.76
CA GLY A 101 14.44 0.59 4.40
C GLY A 101 12.95 0.90 4.39
N PHE A 102 12.10 0.00 4.89
CA PHE A 102 10.69 0.29 5.10
C PHE A 102 10.54 1.40 6.14
N LYS A 103 9.46 2.18 5.99
CA LYS A 103 9.15 3.31 6.85
C LYS A 103 7.88 3.03 7.63
N PRO A 104 7.93 3.09 8.97
CA PRO A 104 6.75 2.86 9.78
C PRO A 104 5.72 3.94 9.48
N TYR A 105 4.48 3.49 9.44
CA TYR A 105 3.30 4.26 9.14
C TYR A 105 2.18 3.84 10.11
N PHE A 106 2.09 4.57 11.23
CA PHE A 106 1.00 4.39 12.20
C PHE A 106 -0.18 5.28 11.82
N ASP A 107 -1.38 4.71 11.76
CA ASP A 107 -2.63 5.42 11.48
C ASP A 107 -3.02 6.34 12.65
N THR A 108 -2.32 7.46 12.80
CA THR A 108 -2.42 8.39 13.95
C THR A 108 -3.76 9.09 14.13
N LEU A 109 -4.67 9.00 13.15
CA LEU A 109 -5.99 9.62 13.21
C LEU A 109 -7.09 8.67 13.67
N ASP A 110 -6.78 7.39 13.84
CA ASP A 110 -7.74 6.47 14.44
C ASP A 110 -7.68 6.56 15.97
N LEU A 111 -8.36 7.58 16.50
CA LEU A 111 -8.49 7.79 17.94
C LEU A 111 -9.39 6.73 18.62
N GLY A 112 -9.96 5.81 17.84
CA GLY A 112 -10.88 4.77 18.31
C GLY A 112 -10.26 3.39 18.40
N ASP A 113 -9.26 3.09 17.57
CA ASP A 113 -8.95 1.70 17.27
C ASP A 113 -7.61 1.23 17.85
N GLU A 114 -7.77 0.40 18.88
CA GLU A 114 -6.82 -0.54 19.49
C GLU A 114 -6.46 -1.67 18.51
N ASP A 115 -6.46 -1.41 17.20
CA ASP A 115 -6.37 -2.47 16.18
C ASP A 115 -5.07 -3.26 16.29
N GLY A 116 -4.04 -2.66 16.92
CA GLY A 116 -2.86 -3.37 17.37
C GLY A 116 -1.97 -3.84 16.21
N TRP A 117 -2.06 -3.18 15.06
CA TRP A 117 -1.15 -3.39 13.93
C TRP A 117 -0.77 -2.06 13.27
N SER A 118 0.26 -2.07 12.43
CA SER A 118 0.79 -0.89 11.73
C SER A 118 1.19 -1.25 10.31
N HIS A 119 1.17 -0.24 9.43
CA HIS A 119 1.72 -0.36 8.09
C HIS A 119 3.20 0.02 8.10
N TRP A 120 4.00 -0.69 7.33
CA TRP A 120 5.39 -0.36 7.04
C TRP A 120 5.52 -0.24 5.53
N LEU A 121 5.76 0.97 5.04
CA LEU A 121 5.73 1.30 3.61
C LEU A 121 7.14 1.32 3.03
N SER A 122 7.34 0.75 1.84
CA SER A 122 8.61 0.81 1.11
C SER A 122 8.56 1.93 0.06
N PRO A 123 9.30 3.04 0.25
CA PRO A 123 9.36 4.10 -0.76
C PRO A 123 9.91 3.63 -2.10
N ASP A 124 10.83 2.67 -2.07
CA ASP A 124 11.45 2.13 -3.28
C ASP A 124 10.47 1.27 -4.08
N TYR A 125 9.59 0.51 -3.40
CA TYR A 125 8.64 -0.38 -4.09
C TYR A 125 7.38 0.37 -4.54
N ILE A 126 6.86 1.30 -3.75
CA ILE A 126 5.75 2.18 -4.16
C ILE A 126 6.08 2.97 -5.43
N GLY A 127 7.37 3.33 -5.59
CA GLY A 127 7.86 4.11 -6.73
C GLY A 127 8.18 3.31 -7.98
N ASP A 128 8.13 1.97 -7.95
CA ASP A 128 8.64 1.16 -9.05
C ASP A 128 7.58 0.80 -10.11
N ASP A 129 7.90 -0.15 -11.00
CA ASP A 129 7.04 -0.56 -12.12
C ASP A 129 6.19 -1.82 -11.84
N ALA A 130 6.52 -2.56 -10.78
CA ALA A 130 5.85 -3.78 -10.35
C ALA A 130 4.63 -3.44 -9.49
N VAL A 131 3.60 -4.28 -9.58
CA VAL A 131 2.40 -4.23 -8.74
C VAL A 131 1.98 -5.66 -8.52
N LEU A 132 1.52 -6.00 -7.32
CA LEU A 132 1.13 -7.37 -6.95
C LEU A 132 2.33 -8.34 -7.03
N ASP A 133 3.52 -7.88 -6.62
CA ASP A 133 4.73 -8.70 -6.51
C ASP A 133 4.96 -9.11 -5.04
N PRO A 134 4.65 -10.35 -4.64
CA PRO A 134 4.79 -10.79 -3.25
C PRO A 134 6.22 -10.70 -2.73
N ALA A 135 7.24 -10.74 -3.61
CA ALA A 135 8.63 -10.65 -3.20
C ALA A 135 9.09 -9.21 -2.88
N ARG A 136 8.29 -8.21 -3.28
CA ARG A 136 8.60 -6.77 -3.17
C ARG A 136 7.33 -5.97 -2.81
N PRO A 137 6.65 -6.28 -1.68
CA PRO A 137 5.37 -5.66 -1.34
C PRO A 137 5.53 -4.17 -1.01
N GLU A 138 4.64 -3.32 -1.53
CA GLU A 138 4.68 -1.87 -1.26
C GLU A 138 4.48 -1.54 0.23
N SER A 139 3.77 -2.40 0.95
CA SER A 139 3.56 -2.31 2.39
C SER A 139 3.60 -3.69 3.05
N VAL A 140 4.23 -3.76 4.21
CA VAL A 140 4.12 -4.90 5.14
C VAL A 140 3.27 -4.48 6.34
N LEU A 141 2.45 -5.40 6.85
CA LEU A 141 1.55 -5.20 7.98
C LEU A 141 2.19 -5.87 9.20
N VAL A 142 2.40 -5.12 10.26
CA VAL A 142 3.11 -5.57 11.47
C VAL A 142 2.17 -5.55 12.65
N ASP A 143 2.13 -6.64 13.40
CA ASP A 143 1.45 -6.69 14.69
C ASP A 143 2.20 -5.84 15.72
N ASN A 144 1.54 -4.85 16.33
CA ASN A 144 2.20 -3.90 17.23
C ASN A 144 2.56 -4.52 18.58
N ASP A 145 1.95 -5.65 18.96
CA ASP A 145 2.26 -6.32 20.23
C ASP A 145 3.45 -7.28 20.06
N SER A 146 3.39 -8.21 19.10
CA SER A 146 4.48 -9.18 18.86
C SER A 146 5.62 -8.63 17.99
N TRP A 147 5.40 -7.52 17.29
CA TRP A 147 6.31 -6.90 16.31
C TRP A 147 6.60 -7.79 15.09
N ARG A 148 5.80 -8.84 14.88
CA ARG A 148 5.88 -9.77 13.75
C ARG A 148 5.11 -9.24 12.55
N SER A 149 5.61 -9.54 11.35
CA SER A 149 4.84 -9.34 10.13
C SER A 149 3.67 -10.32 10.04
N ILE A 150 2.47 -9.82 9.72
CA ILE A 150 1.20 -10.58 9.71
C ILE A 150 0.46 -10.53 8.36
N GLY A 151 0.99 -9.78 7.41
CA GLY A 151 0.43 -9.66 6.07
C GLY A 151 1.14 -8.59 5.26
N VAL A 152 0.64 -8.35 4.05
CA VAL A 152 1.09 -7.28 3.17
C VAL A 152 -0.09 -6.48 2.65
N MET A 153 0.18 -5.25 2.24
CA MET A 153 -0.75 -4.47 1.45
C MET A 153 -0.06 -4.06 0.15
N PHE A 154 -0.63 -4.48 -0.97
CA PHE A 154 -0.21 -4.03 -2.28
C PHE A 154 -0.83 -2.66 -2.58
N ILE A 155 -0.08 -1.79 -3.24
CA ILE A 155 -0.53 -0.47 -3.65
C ILE A 155 -0.38 -0.37 -5.17
N ALA A 156 -1.50 -0.17 -5.87
CA ALA A 156 -1.51 -0.10 -7.34
C ALA A 156 -1.01 1.26 -7.84
N THR A 157 0.30 1.47 -7.72
CA THR A 157 1.03 2.62 -8.24
C THR A 157 2.08 2.18 -9.26
N ARG A 158 2.47 3.07 -10.18
CA ARG A 158 3.61 2.88 -11.07
C ARG A 158 4.33 4.21 -11.23
N GLY A 159 5.62 4.24 -10.93
CA GLY A 159 6.37 5.50 -10.89
C GLY A 159 5.80 6.49 -9.87
N GLY A 160 5.21 5.98 -8.78
CA GLY A 160 4.52 6.78 -7.76
C GLY A 160 3.13 7.29 -8.14
N GLU A 161 2.65 7.04 -9.36
CA GLU A 161 1.33 7.46 -9.83
C GLU A 161 0.31 6.32 -9.74
N PRO A 162 -0.94 6.58 -9.30
CA PRO A 162 -1.98 5.56 -9.25
C PRO A 162 -2.27 4.94 -10.63
N ILE A 163 -2.40 3.62 -10.70
CA ILE A 163 -2.78 2.87 -11.91
C ILE A 163 -4.12 2.14 -11.74
N GLU A 164 -4.60 1.54 -12.83
CA GLU A 164 -5.69 0.55 -12.75
C GLU A 164 -5.15 -0.74 -12.13
N ALA A 165 -5.80 -1.18 -11.06
CA ALA A 165 -5.37 -2.34 -10.30
C ALA A 165 -5.60 -3.65 -11.08
N PRO A 166 -4.59 -4.55 -11.15
CA PRO A 166 -4.75 -5.85 -11.79
C PRO A 166 -5.64 -6.77 -10.93
N PRO A 167 -6.51 -7.62 -11.50
CA PRO A 167 -7.19 -8.64 -10.71
C PRO A 167 -6.18 -9.64 -10.14
N VAL A 168 -6.55 -10.36 -9.08
CA VAL A 168 -5.78 -11.51 -8.60
C VAL A 168 -5.90 -12.66 -9.60
N TYR A 169 -7.11 -12.90 -10.09
CA TYR A 169 -7.39 -13.86 -11.16
C TYR A 169 -8.63 -13.44 -11.95
N GLU A 170 -8.62 -13.78 -13.23
CA GLU A 170 -9.76 -13.61 -14.12
C GLU A 170 -10.68 -14.82 -14.07
N ALA A 171 -11.91 -14.65 -14.55
CA ALA A 171 -12.85 -15.74 -14.65
C ALA A 171 -12.39 -16.82 -15.64
N GLY A 172 -12.41 -18.06 -15.19
CA GLY A 172 -11.94 -19.21 -15.96
C GLY A 172 -10.42 -19.34 -16.03
N ASP A 173 -9.68 -18.54 -15.25
CA ASP A 173 -8.26 -18.72 -15.03
C ASP A 173 -8.04 -19.78 -13.93
N ASP A 174 -7.31 -20.85 -14.24
CA ASP A 174 -7.00 -21.93 -13.31
C ASP A 174 -5.64 -21.77 -12.62
N GLY A 175 -4.92 -20.66 -12.85
CA GLY A 175 -3.61 -20.41 -12.23
C GLY A 175 -3.26 -18.93 -12.07
N PHE A 176 -2.37 -18.64 -11.11
CA PHE A 176 -1.75 -17.33 -11.00
C PHE A 176 -0.46 -17.35 -11.83
N GLU A 177 -0.41 -16.65 -12.96
CA GLU A 177 0.87 -16.39 -13.61
C GLU A 177 1.65 -15.38 -12.75
N VAL A 178 2.41 -15.88 -11.77
CA VAL A 178 3.45 -15.07 -11.12
C VAL A 178 4.35 -14.53 -12.24
N PRO A 179 4.54 -13.20 -12.38
CA PRO A 179 5.52 -12.69 -13.31
C PRO A 179 6.86 -13.35 -12.99
N ASP A 180 7.38 -14.13 -13.94
CA ASP A 180 8.55 -14.99 -13.76
C ASP A 180 9.68 -14.20 -13.08
N ALA A 181 9.89 -14.44 -11.78
CA ALA A 181 10.83 -13.69 -10.94
C ALA A 181 12.27 -13.73 -11.48
N ALA A 182 12.55 -14.71 -12.36
CA ALA A 182 13.81 -14.84 -13.10
C ALA A 182 14.06 -13.73 -14.15
N THR A 183 13.06 -12.91 -14.49
CA THR A 183 13.22 -11.78 -15.42
C THR A 183 13.43 -10.43 -14.73
N ALA A 184 13.14 -10.33 -13.43
CA ALA A 184 13.63 -9.24 -12.61
C ALA A 184 15.13 -9.47 -12.43
N ALA A 185 15.95 -8.72 -13.17
CA ALA A 185 17.39 -8.74 -12.96
C ALA A 185 17.65 -8.51 -11.46
N PRO A 186 18.47 -9.33 -10.79
CA PRO A 186 18.78 -9.12 -9.38
C PRO A 186 19.25 -7.68 -9.22
N ILE A 187 18.53 -6.92 -8.41
CA ILE A 187 18.96 -5.57 -8.03
C ILE A 187 20.27 -5.79 -7.29
N ASP A 188 21.36 -5.35 -7.90
CA ASP A 188 22.66 -5.33 -7.26
C ASP A 188 22.63 -4.28 -6.14
N VAL A 189 22.21 -4.71 -4.95
CA VAL A 189 22.19 -3.90 -3.73
C VAL A 189 23.61 -3.55 -3.25
N THR A 190 24.65 -4.01 -3.96
CA THR A 190 26.03 -3.56 -3.76
C THR A 190 26.45 -2.40 -4.66
N ALA A 191 25.50 -1.76 -5.36
CA ALA A 191 25.76 -0.51 -6.06
C ALA A 191 26.13 0.60 -5.06
N ASP A 192 27.43 0.69 -4.78
CA ASP A 192 28.12 1.80 -4.16
C ASP A 192 27.46 3.13 -4.54
N GLY A 193 27.00 3.87 -3.52
CA GLY A 193 26.53 5.24 -3.69
C GLY A 193 27.58 6.10 -4.43
N PRO A 194 27.17 7.24 -5.01
CA PRO A 194 28.04 8.06 -5.85
C PRO A 194 29.33 8.41 -5.10
N GLY A 195 30.42 7.79 -5.55
CA GLY A 195 31.69 7.71 -4.86
C GLY A 195 32.34 9.07 -4.58
N HIS A 196 32.81 9.21 -3.34
CA HIS A 196 33.87 10.12 -3.00
C HIS A 196 35.19 9.60 -3.59
N ASP A 197 35.83 10.44 -4.41
CA ASP A 197 37.17 10.22 -4.96
C ASP A 197 38.20 9.99 -3.83
N HIS A 198 38.51 8.72 -3.54
CA HIS A 198 39.68 8.37 -2.76
C HIS A 198 40.70 7.63 -3.62
N HIS A 199 41.77 8.35 -3.93
CA HIS A 199 43.04 7.84 -4.42
C HIS A 199 43.60 6.78 -3.46
N GLY A 200 43.89 5.59 -3.98
CA GLY A 200 44.60 4.53 -3.26
C GLY A 200 45.17 3.48 -4.20
N ASP A 201 46.38 3.73 -4.70
CA ASP A 201 47.21 2.76 -5.42
C ASP A 201 47.60 1.58 -4.52
N GLY A 202 47.53 0.33 -5.01
CA GLY A 202 48.18 -0.80 -4.31
C GLY A 202 47.82 -2.24 -4.72
N HIS A 203 48.36 -2.70 -5.86
CA HIS A 203 49.09 -3.97 -6.05
C HIS A 203 48.65 -5.33 -5.43
N HIS A 204 48.53 -6.34 -6.34
CA HIS A 204 48.87 -7.79 -6.22
C HIS A 204 47.99 -8.65 -5.27
N ASP A 205 47.54 -9.88 -5.57
CA ASP A 205 48.15 -11.01 -6.26
C ASP A 205 47.11 -12.04 -6.79
N GLU A 206 47.59 -12.86 -7.72
CA GLU A 206 46.98 -14.00 -8.41
C GLU A 206 46.47 -15.11 -7.48
N GLN A 207 45.28 -15.67 -7.76
CA GLN A 207 44.93 -17.06 -7.37
C GLN A 207 44.13 -17.81 -8.48
N PRO A 208 44.28 -19.15 -8.55
CA PRO A 208 44.11 -19.97 -9.76
C PRO A 208 42.70 -20.57 -9.93
N PRO A 209 42.39 -21.17 -11.11
CA PRO A 209 41.09 -21.77 -11.36
C PRO A 209 40.94 -23.13 -10.66
N THR A 210 39.81 -23.32 -9.96
CA THR A 210 39.37 -24.64 -9.53
C THR A 210 38.42 -25.26 -10.55
N ASP A 211 38.62 -26.56 -10.66
CA ASP A 211 38.24 -27.47 -11.71
C ASP A 211 37.23 -28.49 -11.18
N HIS A 212 36.42 -29.03 -12.09
CA HIS A 212 35.63 -30.27 -12.01
C HIS A 212 34.46 -30.44 -11.03
N GLY A 213 33.32 -30.89 -11.60
CA GLY A 213 32.25 -31.54 -10.85
C GLY A 213 30.99 -31.89 -11.65
N ASP A 214 31.12 -32.61 -12.78
CA ASP A 214 30.03 -33.41 -13.37
C ASP A 214 29.51 -34.45 -12.37
N HIS A 215 28.22 -34.85 -12.48
CA HIS A 215 27.45 -35.98 -11.89
C HIS A 215 26.15 -35.43 -11.23
N HIS A 216 24.92 -35.85 -11.51
CA HIS A 216 24.31 -37.19 -11.65
C HIS A 216 23.00 -37.09 -12.47
N ASP A 217 22.72 -38.05 -13.36
CA ASP A 217 21.72 -39.13 -13.22
C ASP A 217 20.36 -38.63 -12.66
N GLY A 218 19.26 -38.55 -13.42
CA GLY A 218 18.65 -39.63 -14.18
C GLY A 218 17.52 -40.26 -13.35
N HIS A 219 16.28 -39.77 -13.48
CA HIS A 219 15.09 -40.48 -13.01
C HIS A 219 13.89 -40.25 -13.93
N ASP A 220 13.66 -41.24 -14.80
CA ASP A 220 12.39 -41.54 -15.43
C ASP A 220 11.38 -42.01 -14.37
N HIS A 221 10.18 -41.43 -14.38
CA HIS A 221 8.99 -42.04 -13.78
C HIS A 221 7.82 -41.91 -14.74
N ASP A 222 7.70 -42.92 -15.61
CA ASP A 222 6.44 -43.37 -16.19
C ASP A 222 5.59 -44.06 -15.12
N GLY A 223 4.27 -43.81 -15.11
CA GLY A 223 3.31 -44.74 -14.51
C GLY A 223 1.95 -44.17 -14.11
N HIS A 224 0.95 -44.43 -14.96
CA HIS A 224 -0.42 -44.92 -14.67
C HIS A 224 -1.29 -44.19 -13.62
N ASP A 225 -2.61 -43.99 -13.78
CA ASP A 225 -3.67 -44.64 -14.57
C ASP A 225 -4.93 -43.71 -14.59
N PRO A 226 -5.98 -44.03 -15.37
CA PRO A 226 -7.12 -43.16 -15.69
C PRO A 226 -8.39 -43.44 -14.86
N ASP A 227 -9.38 -42.57 -15.09
CA ASP A 227 -10.84 -42.75 -14.93
C ASP A 227 -11.38 -43.09 -13.54
N ASP A 228 -12.16 -42.18 -12.95
CA ASP A 228 -13.38 -42.62 -12.27
C ASP A 228 -14.52 -41.60 -12.35
N HIS A 229 -15.69 -42.15 -12.65
CA HIS A 229 -16.97 -41.51 -12.93
C HIS A 229 -17.66 -41.04 -11.66
N HIS A 230 -18.37 -39.90 -11.71
CA HIS A 230 -19.63 -39.76 -10.95
C HIS A 230 -20.60 -38.76 -11.60
N ASP A 231 -21.55 -39.32 -12.38
CA ASP A 231 -22.81 -38.69 -12.72
C ASP A 231 -23.74 -38.68 -11.50
N GLY A 232 -24.22 -37.51 -11.09
CA GLY A 232 -25.13 -37.32 -9.95
C GLY A 232 -26.30 -36.41 -10.29
N HIS A 233 -27.37 -37.00 -10.82
CA HIS A 233 -28.68 -36.39 -11.00
C HIS A 233 -29.29 -35.87 -9.68
N HIS A 234 -29.81 -34.64 -9.67
CA HIS A 234 -30.96 -34.30 -8.83
C HIS A 234 -31.92 -33.34 -9.54
N SER A 235 -33.02 -33.93 -10.02
CA SER A 235 -34.28 -33.24 -10.35
C SER A 235 -35.00 -32.87 -9.05
N GLY A 236 -35.48 -31.63 -8.95
CA GLY A 236 -36.31 -31.15 -7.86
C GLY A 236 -37.33 -30.15 -8.38
N ASP A 237 -38.49 -30.67 -8.80
CA ASP A 237 -39.66 -29.91 -9.21
C ASP A 237 -40.29 -29.17 -8.01
N GLY A 238 -40.64 -27.90 -8.21
CA GLY A 238 -41.32 -27.06 -7.21
C GLY A 238 -42.22 -26.03 -7.87
N GLU A 239 -43.38 -26.50 -8.35
CA GLU A 239 -44.50 -25.67 -8.81
C GLU A 239 -45.10 -24.84 -7.66
N GLY A 240 -45.38 -23.56 -7.90
CA GLY A 240 -46.05 -22.68 -6.95
C GLY A 240 -46.54 -21.38 -7.59
N HIS A 241 -47.76 -21.42 -8.13
CA HIS A 241 -48.50 -20.30 -8.72
C HIS A 241 -48.74 -19.14 -7.74
N SER A 242 -48.67 -17.90 -8.24
CA SER A 242 -49.69 -16.89 -7.92
C SER A 242 -49.82 -15.87 -9.04
N GLU A 243 -50.97 -15.92 -9.71
CA GLU A 243 -51.44 -14.96 -10.71
C GLU A 243 -51.89 -13.66 -10.03
N GLY A 244 -51.59 -12.51 -10.66
CA GLY A 244 -52.06 -11.19 -10.26
C GLY A 244 -52.04 -10.24 -11.46
N ASN A 245 -53.21 -10.05 -12.06
CA ASN A 245 -53.50 -9.31 -13.29
C ASN A 245 -53.23 -7.79 -13.24
N HIS A 246 -52.77 -7.29 -14.41
CA HIS A 246 -53.19 -6.10 -15.19
C HIS A 246 -53.46 -4.74 -14.48
N ASP A 247 -52.85 -3.66 -14.99
CA ASP A 247 -53.52 -2.79 -15.97
C ASP A 247 -52.53 -1.86 -16.70
N HIS A 248 -52.87 -1.55 -17.96
CA HIS A 248 -52.12 -0.75 -18.91
C HIS A 248 -52.45 0.73 -18.79
N SER A 249 -51.46 1.60 -18.99
CA SER A 249 -51.69 2.96 -19.47
C SER A 249 -50.52 3.34 -20.37
N GLU A 250 -50.79 3.26 -21.66
CA GLU A 250 -50.02 3.85 -22.75
C GLU A 250 -50.03 5.37 -22.60
N ASP A 251 -48.89 6.03 -22.76
CA ASP A 251 -48.77 7.32 -23.44
C ASP A 251 -47.30 7.80 -23.45
N GLY A 252 -46.77 8.08 -24.65
CA GLY A 252 -45.67 9.03 -24.81
C GLY A 252 -44.37 8.50 -25.42
N HIS A 253 -44.39 8.25 -26.73
CA HIS A 253 -43.18 8.15 -27.55
C HIS A 253 -42.41 9.48 -27.55
N GLY A 254 -41.29 9.52 -26.84
CA GLY A 254 -40.26 10.55 -26.95
C GLY A 254 -38.92 9.87 -27.23
N HIS A 255 -38.58 9.73 -28.51
CA HIS A 255 -37.28 9.24 -28.96
C HIS A 255 -36.18 10.20 -28.47
N SER A 256 -35.39 9.75 -27.50
CA SER A 256 -34.08 10.31 -27.22
C SER A 256 -33.05 9.23 -27.49
N GLU A 257 -32.79 9.01 -28.78
CA GLU A 257 -31.56 8.38 -29.24
C GLU A 257 -30.43 9.39 -28.97
N ASN A 258 -29.68 9.21 -27.88
CA ASN A 258 -28.30 9.65 -27.67
C ASN A 258 -27.94 9.52 -26.19
N GLY A 259 -27.05 8.59 -25.89
CA GLY A 259 -26.42 8.47 -24.59
C GLY A 259 -26.07 7.03 -24.30
N HIS A 260 -24.85 6.64 -24.67
CA HIS A 260 -24.23 5.37 -24.36
C HIS A 260 -24.26 5.13 -22.84
N GLY A 261 -25.30 4.45 -22.35
CA GLY A 261 -25.27 3.78 -21.08
C GLY A 261 -24.29 2.63 -21.24
N HIS A 262 -23.09 2.80 -20.68
CA HIS A 262 -22.21 1.68 -20.43
C HIS A 262 -22.88 0.84 -19.34
N ASP A 263 -23.83 -0.01 -19.75
CA ASP A 263 -24.09 -1.25 -19.02
C ASP A 263 -22.75 -1.99 -19.05
N HIS A 264 -21.93 -1.73 -18.03
CA HIS A 264 -20.86 -2.66 -17.69
C HIS A 264 -21.62 -3.94 -17.38
N PRO A 265 -21.47 -5.01 -18.19
CA PRO A 265 -22.06 -6.30 -17.82
C PRO A 265 -21.61 -6.55 -16.39
N ASP A 266 -22.57 -6.88 -15.52
CA ASP A 266 -22.31 -7.31 -14.15
C ASP A 266 -21.07 -8.19 -14.20
N GLY A 267 -20.02 -7.77 -13.48
CA GLY A 267 -18.68 -8.33 -13.60
C GLY A 267 -18.73 -9.85 -13.54
N ASP A 268 -17.80 -10.50 -14.24
CA ASP A 268 -17.76 -11.97 -14.21
C ASP A 268 -17.71 -12.45 -12.75
N PRO A 269 -18.70 -13.24 -12.28
CA PRO A 269 -18.79 -13.63 -10.88
C PRO A 269 -17.58 -14.45 -10.43
N ASP A 270 -16.82 -15.02 -11.37
CA ASP A 270 -15.62 -15.80 -11.07
C ASP A 270 -14.33 -14.95 -11.05
N ARG A 271 -14.40 -13.65 -11.33
CA ARG A 271 -13.26 -12.72 -11.28
C ARG A 271 -13.02 -12.22 -9.86
N CYS A 272 -11.78 -12.33 -9.37
CA CYS A 272 -11.37 -11.78 -8.08
C CYS A 272 -10.47 -10.55 -8.25
N SER A 273 -10.93 -9.42 -7.73
CA SER A 273 -10.21 -8.15 -7.75
C SER A 273 -10.55 -7.36 -6.48
N PRO A 274 -10.02 -7.74 -5.30
CA PRO A 274 -10.42 -7.21 -3.99
C PRO A 274 -9.77 -5.84 -3.67
N TRP A 275 -9.60 -5.01 -4.69
CA TRP A 275 -8.98 -3.70 -4.57
C TRP A 275 -9.97 -2.64 -4.08
N HIS A 276 -9.54 -1.83 -3.13
CA HIS A 276 -10.33 -0.75 -2.56
C HIS A 276 -9.48 0.53 -2.42
N TYR A 277 -10.13 1.65 -2.18
CA TYR A 277 -9.48 2.92 -1.86
C TYR A 277 -10.07 3.49 -0.58
N HIS A 278 -9.28 4.26 0.17
CA HIS A 278 -9.77 5.01 1.32
C HIS A 278 -10.20 6.40 0.86
N ALA A 279 -11.41 6.79 1.22
CA ALA A 279 -11.96 8.13 0.98
C ALA A 279 -12.22 8.91 2.29
N GLY A 280 -12.12 8.22 3.42
CA GLY A 280 -12.12 8.85 4.74
C GLY A 280 -10.89 9.70 4.99
N LEU A 281 -11.06 10.77 5.76
CA LEU A 281 -9.99 11.68 6.16
C LEU A 281 -8.80 10.93 6.79
N PRO A 282 -8.97 9.92 7.67
CA PRO A 282 -7.84 9.16 8.22
C PRO A 282 -6.94 8.56 7.14
N GLY A 283 -7.48 7.68 6.28
CA GLY A 283 -6.71 7.04 5.21
C GLY A 283 -6.18 8.01 4.13
N ARG A 284 -6.89 9.10 3.85
CA ARG A 284 -6.40 10.11 2.90
C ARG A 284 -5.26 10.94 3.46
N PHE A 285 -5.40 11.38 4.72
CA PHE A 285 -4.36 12.13 5.42
C PHE A 285 -3.14 11.25 5.62
N ALA A 286 -3.36 9.98 5.91
CA ALA A 286 -2.35 8.96 6.03
C ALA A 286 -1.44 8.89 4.80
N TRP A 287 -2.05 8.64 3.64
CA TRP A 287 -1.36 8.60 2.37
C TRP A 287 -0.67 9.94 2.03
N TRP A 288 -1.35 11.06 2.24
CA TRP A 288 -0.77 12.39 2.03
C TRP A 288 0.47 12.61 2.91
N PHE A 289 0.40 12.25 4.19
CA PHE A 289 1.52 12.38 5.13
C PHE A 289 2.72 11.56 4.65
N TYR A 290 2.49 10.31 4.25
CA TYR A 290 3.53 9.46 3.66
C TYR A 290 4.20 10.14 2.45
N GLN A 291 3.40 10.68 1.52
CA GLN A 291 3.94 11.39 0.35
C GLN A 291 4.76 12.63 0.74
N GLN A 292 4.32 13.40 1.73
CA GLN A 292 5.03 14.60 2.17
C GLN A 292 6.37 14.27 2.84
N VAL A 293 6.38 13.26 3.70
CA VAL A 293 7.53 12.93 4.55
C VAL A 293 8.53 12.07 3.80
N TYR A 294 8.06 11.00 3.17
CA TYR A 294 8.93 9.98 2.55
C TYR A 294 9.02 10.17 1.03
N GLY A 295 7.92 10.51 0.36
CA GLY A 295 7.91 10.83 -1.07
C GLY A 295 8.54 12.19 -1.43
N ARG A 296 8.77 13.05 -0.42
CA ARG A 296 9.31 14.42 -0.55
C ARG A 296 8.48 15.35 -1.44
N SER A 297 7.19 15.09 -1.63
CA SER A 297 6.30 15.89 -2.49
C SER A 297 6.22 17.37 -2.08
N TYR A 298 6.56 17.71 -0.82
CA TYR A 298 6.75 19.10 -0.37
C TYR A 298 7.73 19.89 -1.27
N ALA A 299 8.79 19.22 -1.78
CA ALA A 299 9.79 19.85 -2.63
C ALA A 299 9.21 20.38 -3.94
N ASP A 300 8.17 19.72 -4.45
CA ASP A 300 7.46 20.09 -5.67
C ASP A 300 6.29 21.05 -5.41
N GLY A 301 6.02 21.36 -4.13
CA GLY A 301 4.99 22.28 -3.70
C GLY A 301 3.57 21.70 -3.75
N ASP A 302 3.43 20.39 -3.96
CA ASP A 302 2.14 19.71 -3.87
C ASP A 302 1.83 19.42 -2.40
N LEU A 303 0.90 20.21 -1.85
CA LEU A 303 0.44 20.12 -0.48
C LEU A 303 -1.03 19.69 -0.41
N GLU A 304 -1.62 19.31 -1.54
CA GLU A 304 -3.05 19.08 -1.62
C GLU A 304 -3.42 17.69 -1.10
N LEU A 305 -4.42 17.64 -0.22
CA LEU A 305 -4.95 16.37 0.26
C LEU A 305 -5.72 15.68 -0.90
N PRO A 306 -5.34 14.48 -1.34
CA PRO A 306 -5.98 13.81 -2.47
C PRO A 306 -7.42 13.45 -2.14
N CYS A 307 -8.32 13.30 -3.14
CA CYS A 307 -9.72 12.91 -2.88
C CYS A 307 -9.87 11.49 -2.33
N ARG A 308 -8.92 10.60 -2.63
CA ARG A 308 -8.84 9.20 -2.20
C ARG A 308 -7.39 8.72 -2.28
N THR A 309 -7.08 7.61 -1.63
CA THR A 309 -5.80 6.89 -1.81
C THR A 309 -5.72 6.23 -3.19
N PRO A 310 -4.54 5.74 -3.61
CA PRO A 310 -4.46 4.73 -4.66
C PRO A 310 -5.29 3.49 -4.30
N CYS A 311 -5.48 2.62 -5.29
CA CYS A 311 -6.07 1.31 -5.05
C CYS A 311 -5.11 0.45 -4.23
N MET A 312 -5.64 -0.20 -3.19
CA MET A 312 -4.87 -1.03 -2.27
C MET A 312 -5.56 -2.38 -2.08
N MET A 313 -4.78 -3.39 -1.73
CA MET A 313 -5.28 -4.74 -1.48
C MET A 313 -4.44 -5.40 -0.39
N HIS A 314 -5.09 -5.80 0.70
CA HIS A 314 -4.46 -6.56 1.77
C HIS A 314 -4.38 -8.05 1.40
N VAL A 315 -3.34 -8.71 1.86
CA VAL A 315 -3.19 -10.18 1.86
C VAL A 315 -2.66 -10.58 3.23
N TRP A 316 -3.51 -11.23 4.02
CA TRP A 316 -3.17 -11.69 5.37
C TRP A 316 -2.56 -13.09 5.34
N THR A 317 -1.50 -13.30 6.12
CA THR A 317 -0.92 -14.65 6.37
C THR A 317 -1.44 -15.27 7.66
N VAL A 318 -2.25 -14.53 8.40
CA VAL A 318 -2.93 -14.96 9.63
C VAL A 318 -4.42 -15.16 9.38
N ASP A 319 -5.07 -16.01 10.16
CA ASP A 319 -6.50 -16.32 9.99
C ASP A 319 -7.38 -15.07 10.17
N HIS A 320 -8.16 -14.73 9.14
CA HIS A 320 -9.10 -13.61 9.19
C HIS A 320 -10.55 -14.10 8.93
N PRO A 321 -11.54 -13.74 9.76
CA PRO A 321 -12.93 -14.20 9.60
C PRO A 321 -13.58 -13.77 8.28
N GLU A 322 -13.13 -12.66 7.70
CA GLU A 322 -13.56 -12.15 6.39
C GLU A 322 -12.70 -12.64 5.21
N GLY A 323 -11.74 -13.53 5.46
CA GLY A 323 -10.88 -14.13 4.44
C GLY A 323 -9.57 -13.41 4.18
N VAL A 324 -8.77 -13.96 3.26
CA VAL A 324 -7.37 -13.55 3.01
C VAL A 324 -7.25 -12.09 2.56
N TYR A 325 -8.27 -11.58 1.86
CA TYR A 325 -8.31 -10.21 1.33
C TYR A 325 -9.13 -9.25 2.20
N ALA A 326 -9.35 -9.57 3.47
CA ALA A 326 -10.08 -8.69 4.37
C ALA A 326 -9.44 -7.30 4.43
N HIS A 327 -10.28 -6.27 4.49
CA HIS A 327 -9.82 -4.89 4.46
C HIS A 327 -9.35 -4.40 5.83
N ASP A 328 -10.01 -4.86 6.90
CA ASP A 328 -9.64 -4.56 8.27
C ASP A 328 -8.55 -5.51 8.77
N GLY A 329 -7.94 -5.15 9.91
CA GLY A 329 -6.95 -5.97 10.57
C GLY A 329 -7.53 -7.25 11.18
N PRO A 330 -6.74 -8.34 11.24
CA PRO A 330 -7.14 -9.56 11.90
C PRO A 330 -7.39 -9.33 13.39
N PRO A 331 -8.42 -9.99 13.97
CA PRO A 331 -8.72 -9.85 15.38
C PRO A 331 -7.53 -10.31 16.21
N ALA A 332 -7.31 -9.70 17.37
CA ALA A 332 -6.16 -10.03 18.25
C ALA A 332 -6.06 -11.54 18.56
N ALA A 333 -7.19 -12.24 18.67
CA ALA A 333 -7.22 -13.68 18.90
C ALA A 333 -6.61 -14.52 17.75
N SER A 334 -6.53 -13.98 16.53
CA SER A 334 -5.86 -14.59 15.38
C SER A 334 -4.38 -14.22 15.27
N ARG A 335 -3.90 -13.26 16.08
CA ARG A 335 -2.52 -12.75 16.08
C ARG A 335 -1.71 -13.24 17.28
N ASP A 336 -2.11 -14.35 17.92
CA ASP A 336 -1.43 -14.93 19.10
C ASP A 336 -0.13 -15.66 18.72
N TYR A 337 0.82 -14.91 18.14
CA TYR A 337 2.15 -15.36 17.80
C TYR A 337 3.11 -15.07 18.95
N PRO A 338 4.14 -15.91 19.14
CA PRO A 338 5.26 -15.53 19.99
C PRO A 338 5.86 -14.20 19.50
N PRO A 339 6.21 -13.28 20.42
CA PRO A 339 6.90 -12.06 20.05
C PRO A 339 8.16 -12.30 19.21
N ALA A 340 8.58 -11.28 18.46
CA ALA A 340 9.84 -11.30 17.72
C ALA A 340 11.01 -11.60 18.67
N ASP A 341 11.83 -12.57 18.31
CA ASP A 341 13.03 -12.92 19.07
C ASP A 341 14.14 -11.94 18.68
N ASP A 342 14.35 -10.90 19.49
CA ASP A 342 15.40 -9.88 19.27
C ASP A 342 15.31 -9.25 17.87
N PRO A 343 14.36 -8.34 17.64
CA PRO A 343 14.13 -7.74 16.32
C PRO A 343 15.26 -6.82 15.87
N ASP A 344 16.42 -6.75 16.53
CA ASP A 344 17.56 -5.89 16.14
C ASP A 344 17.20 -4.42 15.88
N LEU A 345 16.11 -3.94 16.50
CA LEU A 345 15.78 -2.52 16.55
C LEU A 345 16.62 -1.91 17.67
N GLU A 346 17.32 -0.81 17.39
CA GLU A 346 18.14 -0.07 18.36
C GLU A 346 17.26 0.68 19.39
N THR A 347 16.46 -0.05 20.16
CA THR A 347 15.50 0.44 21.16
C THR A 347 15.59 -0.35 22.47
N ASP A 348 15.17 0.27 23.58
CA ASP A 348 15.06 -0.38 24.89
C ASP A 348 13.69 -1.08 25.08
N ALA A 349 12.77 -0.97 24.11
CA ALA A 349 11.44 -1.57 24.17
C ALA A 349 11.46 -3.07 23.81
N GLU A 350 10.61 -3.86 24.47
CA GLU A 350 10.59 -5.33 24.35
C GLU A 350 9.30 -5.82 23.64
N PRO A 351 9.40 -6.59 22.53
CA PRO A 351 8.23 -7.21 21.89
C PRO A 351 7.40 -8.04 22.86
N GLY A 352 6.09 -7.86 22.85
CA GLY A 352 5.12 -8.51 23.73
C GLY A 352 4.97 -7.86 25.12
N GLU A 353 5.87 -6.96 25.51
CA GLU A 353 5.73 -6.13 26.71
C GLU A 353 5.38 -4.67 26.36
N ASP A 354 5.99 -4.14 25.31
CA ASP A 354 5.79 -2.79 24.80
C ASP A 354 5.14 -2.78 23.41
N THR A 355 4.17 -1.88 23.22
CA THR A 355 3.52 -1.69 21.93
C THR A 355 4.43 -0.92 20.96
N LEU A 356 4.56 -1.44 19.73
CA LEU A 356 5.26 -0.78 18.64
C LEU A 356 4.56 0.55 18.30
N SER A 357 5.28 1.66 18.42
CA SER A 357 4.76 3.01 18.25
C SER A 357 5.89 4.01 17.99
N TRP A 358 5.55 5.26 17.67
CA TRP A 358 6.53 6.35 17.61
C TRP A 358 7.30 6.62 18.91
N GLU A 359 6.92 6.04 20.06
CA GLU A 359 7.67 6.21 21.32
C GLU A 359 8.67 5.07 21.56
N THR A 360 8.49 3.94 20.88
CA THR A 360 9.32 2.74 21.02
C THR A 360 10.27 2.54 19.84
N LEU A 361 10.07 3.24 18.74
CA LEU A 361 10.98 3.21 17.60
C LEU A 361 12.29 3.98 17.86
N PRO A 362 13.40 3.55 17.22
CA PRO A 362 14.61 4.35 17.10
C PRO A 362 14.37 5.73 16.46
N ASP A 363 15.10 6.75 16.93
CA ASP A 363 15.01 8.15 16.48
C ASP A 363 15.19 8.33 14.96
N ASP A 364 15.93 7.44 14.29
CA ASP A 364 16.22 7.52 12.85
C ASP A 364 15.12 6.92 11.96
N LEU A 365 14.22 6.12 12.53
CA LEU A 365 13.00 5.65 11.88
C LEU A 365 11.84 6.63 12.04
N GLU A 366 11.92 7.52 13.02
CA GLU A 366 10.94 8.58 13.17
C GLU A 366 11.05 9.63 12.07
N PRO A 367 9.92 10.14 11.56
CA PRO A 367 9.92 11.24 10.64
C PRO A 367 10.32 12.54 11.34
N ASP A 368 11.01 13.44 10.61
CA ASP A 368 11.37 14.80 11.08
C ASP A 368 10.19 15.60 11.66
N ARG A 369 8.96 15.24 11.27
CA ARG A 369 7.72 15.78 11.82
C ARG A 369 6.71 14.66 11.97
N ARG A 370 6.14 14.54 13.16
CA ARG A 370 5.04 13.60 13.42
C ARG A 370 3.68 14.20 12.99
N PRO A 371 2.67 13.37 12.70
CA PRO A 371 1.34 13.83 12.33
C PRO A 371 0.73 14.88 13.28
N GLU A 372 0.95 14.74 14.59
CA GLU A 372 0.43 15.63 15.62
C GLU A 372 1.07 17.03 15.55
N GLU A 373 2.30 17.12 15.06
CA GLU A 373 3.03 18.38 14.88
C GLU A 373 2.60 19.12 13.61
N LEU A 374 2.04 18.39 12.64
CA LEU A 374 1.39 18.93 11.46
C LEU A 374 -0.05 19.36 11.75
N SER A 375 -0.45 19.51 13.01
CA SER A 375 -1.78 20.03 13.38
C SER A 375 -1.84 21.56 13.33
N TRP A 376 -1.57 22.16 12.16
CA TRP A 376 -2.08 23.51 11.80
C TRP A 376 -3.62 23.57 11.71
N LEU A 377 -4.29 22.42 11.82
CA LEU A 377 -5.74 22.24 11.72
C LEU A 377 -6.51 22.60 13.01
N GLY A 378 -5.82 22.93 14.11
CA GLY A 378 -6.47 23.16 15.41
C GLY A 378 -7.03 21.86 16.03
N PRO A 379 -7.46 21.89 17.31
CA PRO A 379 -8.09 20.73 17.93
C PRO A 379 -9.40 20.41 17.19
N PHE A 380 -9.51 19.20 16.67
CA PHE A 380 -10.72 18.65 16.04
C PHE A 380 -11.80 18.29 17.06
#